data_AF-A0A512UK11-F1
#
_entry.id   AF-A0A512UK11-F1
#
_cell.length_a   1.000
_cell.length_b   1.000
_cell.length_c   1.000
_cell.angle_alpha   90.00
_cell.angle_beta   90.00
_cell.angle_gamma   90.00
#
_symmetry.space_group_name_H-M   'P 1'
#
loop_
_entity.id
_entity.type
_entity.pdbx_description
1 polymer ?
#
loop_
_entity_poly.entity_id
_entity_poly.type
_entity_poly.pdbx_seq_one_letter_code
_entity_poly.pdbx_strand_id
1 'polypeptide(L)'
;MMNVLTVFIFIACSIATVLPGTMYVSTVGDPGSRKNLVVQDNQFVVGTYYSTFDYHDEGMLQFCANGKYLGVDRTGKFFITEQPHMGFSLVKKLDSSYERILQYNGGQAFELCGDGSIGFNSKCEGAQAMSIIYKDIIQPR
;
A
#
# COMPACT_ATOMS: atom_id res chain seq x y z
N MET A 1 -52.87 -28.02 -11.03
CA MET A 1 -51.43 -28.15 -11.35
C MET A 1 -50.75 -26.87 -10.89
N MET A 2 -50.01 -26.93 -9.77
CA MET A 2 -49.35 -25.76 -9.18
C MET A 2 -47.88 -25.76 -9.61
N ASN A 3 -47.49 -24.74 -10.38
CA ASN A 3 -46.12 -24.49 -10.80
C ASN A 3 -45.36 -23.86 -9.61
N VAL A 4 -44.46 -24.61 -8.99
CA VAL A 4 -43.55 -24.09 -7.97
C VAL A 4 -42.24 -23.72 -8.67
N LEU A 5 -42.05 -22.43 -8.90
CA LEU A 5 -40.82 -21.88 -9.48
C LEU A 5 -39.79 -21.70 -8.35
N THR A 6 -38.91 -22.68 -8.16
CA THR A 6 -37.83 -22.61 -7.17
C THR A 6 -36.70 -21.73 -7.71
N VAL A 7 -36.57 -20.52 -7.17
CA VAL A 7 -35.47 -19.60 -7.46
C VAL A 7 -34.27 -19.97 -6.59
N PHE A 8 -33.21 -20.51 -7.21
CA PHE A 8 -31.91 -20.69 -6.54
C PHE A 8 -31.17 -19.36 -6.50
N ILE A 9 -31.16 -18.70 -5.34
CA ILE A 9 -30.29 -17.55 -5.09
C ILE A 9 -28.89 -18.08 -4.76
N PHE A 10 -27.97 -17.98 -5.71
CA PHE A 10 -26.55 -18.21 -5.45
C PHE A 10 -25.96 -16.97 -4.76
N ILE A 11 -25.73 -17.07 -3.46
CA ILE A 11 -24.95 -16.07 -2.72
C ILE A 11 -23.48 -16.28 -3.11
N ALA A 12 -22.93 -15.36 -3.91
CA ALA A 12 -21.50 -15.31 -4.17
C ALA A 12 -20.80 -14.69 -2.95
N CYS A 13 -20.09 -15.49 -2.15
CA CYS A 13 -19.12 -14.97 -1.21
C CYS A 13 -17.89 -14.50 -1.99
N SER A 14 -17.66 -13.19 -2.07
CA SER A 14 -16.34 -12.67 -2.47
C SER A 14 -15.37 -12.94 -1.31
N ILE A 15 -14.45 -13.87 -1.50
CA ILE A 15 -13.29 -13.98 -0.62
C ILE A 15 -12.40 -12.77 -0.89
N ALA A 16 -12.21 -11.91 0.11
CA ALA A 16 -11.25 -10.81 0.03
C ALA A 16 -9.85 -11.41 -0.12
N THR A 17 -9.13 -11.01 -1.17
CA THR A 17 -7.76 -11.49 -1.40
C THR A 17 -6.80 -10.63 -0.59
N VAL A 18 -6.07 -11.28 0.33
CA VAL A 18 -5.02 -10.63 1.11
C VAL A 18 -3.66 -11.00 0.54
N LEU A 19 -2.85 -9.98 0.20
CA LEU A 19 -1.54 -10.14 -0.38
C LEU A 19 -0.46 -9.63 0.59
N PRO A 20 0.28 -10.50 1.29
CA PRO A 20 1.32 -10.07 2.24
C PRO A 20 2.61 -9.62 1.52
N GLY A 21 3.22 -8.55 2.01
CA GLY A 21 4.40 -7.95 1.39
C GLY A 21 5.18 -7.01 2.29
N THR A 22 6.26 -6.45 1.75
CA THR A 22 7.03 -5.37 2.35
C THR A 22 7.05 -4.16 1.42
N MET A 23 7.31 -2.98 1.97
CA MET A 23 7.41 -1.75 1.19
C MET A 23 8.81 -1.13 1.29
N TYR A 24 9.26 -0.55 0.19
CA TYR A 24 10.47 0.26 0.14
C TYR A 24 10.26 1.44 -0.81
N VAL A 25 11.07 2.48 -0.66
CA VAL A 25 11.09 3.65 -1.53
C VAL A 25 12.30 3.61 -2.45
N SER A 26 12.15 4.18 -3.64
CA SER A 26 13.25 4.49 -4.56
C SER A 26 13.05 5.87 -5.17
N THR A 27 14.13 6.62 -5.33
CA THR A 27 14.14 7.91 -6.03
C THR A 27 13.66 7.73 -7.46
N VAL A 28 12.82 8.65 -7.93
CA VAL A 28 12.35 8.63 -9.34
C VAL A 28 13.55 8.79 -10.28
N GLY A 29 13.74 7.83 -11.18
CA GLY A 29 14.88 7.79 -12.12
C GLY A 29 16.14 7.08 -11.58
N ASP A 30 16.16 6.65 -10.32
CA ASP A 30 17.24 5.86 -9.74
C ASP A 30 16.70 4.64 -8.97
N PRO A 31 16.42 3.52 -9.66
CA PRO A 31 15.90 2.30 -9.03
C PRO A 31 16.90 1.62 -8.08
N GLY A 32 18.18 2.05 -8.08
CA GLY A 32 19.21 1.55 -7.17
C GLY A 32 19.11 2.13 -5.75
N SER A 33 18.46 3.28 -5.60
CA SER A 33 18.30 4.02 -4.33
C SER A 33 17.26 3.42 -3.37
N ARG A 34 17.22 2.09 -3.24
CA ARG A 34 16.24 1.39 -2.41
C ARG A 34 16.46 1.69 -0.94
N LYS A 35 15.42 2.17 -0.25
CA LYS A 35 15.40 2.33 1.20
C LYS A 35 14.13 1.73 1.78
N ASN A 36 14.25 0.91 2.81
CA ASN A 36 13.10 0.24 3.38
C ASN A 36 12.15 1.24 4.03
N LEU A 37 10.85 0.95 3.94
CA LEU A 37 9.83 1.72 4.62
C LEU A 37 9.44 0.99 5.91
N VAL A 38 9.51 1.72 7.02
CA VAL A 38 9.16 1.22 8.35
C VAL A 38 8.09 2.08 8.99
N VAL A 39 7.34 1.48 9.91
CA VAL A 39 6.42 2.20 10.78
C VAL A 39 7.14 2.52 12.09
N GLN A 40 7.32 3.82 12.38
CA GLN A 40 7.88 4.32 13.63
C GLN A 40 6.98 5.44 14.16
N ASP A 41 6.61 5.39 15.44
CA ASP A 41 5.78 6.41 16.09
C ASP A 41 4.47 6.74 15.32
N ASN A 42 3.81 5.70 14.80
CA ASN A 42 2.62 5.78 13.92
C ASN A 42 2.83 6.53 12.59
N GLN A 43 4.07 6.72 12.16
CA GLN A 43 4.43 7.34 10.89
C GLN A 43 5.20 6.37 10.00
N PHE A 44 5.09 6.59 8.70
CA PHE A 44 5.90 5.89 7.71
C PHE A 44 7.18 6.67 7.46
N VAL A 45 8.31 6.05 7.80
CA VAL A 45 9.64 6.64 7.68
C VAL A 45 10.59 5.69 6.99
N VAL A 46 11.70 6.23 6.48
CA VAL A 46 12.79 5.41 5.94
C VAL A 46 13.59 4.80 7.09
N GLY A 47 13.86 3.50 7.01
CA GLY A 47 14.60 2.75 8.03
C GLY A 47 15.53 1.68 7.48
N THR A 48 16.27 1.04 8.38
CA THR A 48 17.17 -0.08 8.07
C THR A 48 16.44 -1.42 8.03
N TYR A 49 15.41 -1.59 8.86
CA TYR A 49 14.55 -2.77 8.91
C TYR A 49 13.41 -2.70 7.90
N TYR A 50 12.62 -3.76 7.77
CA TYR A 50 11.40 -3.77 6.95
C TYR A 50 10.18 -3.93 7.84
N SER A 51 9.08 -3.27 7.46
CA SER A 51 7.75 -3.55 7.97
C SER A 51 6.99 -4.43 6.97
N THR A 52 6.12 -5.30 7.50
CA THR A 52 5.23 -6.13 6.69
C THR A 52 3.84 -5.54 6.64
N PHE A 53 3.21 -5.67 5.49
CA PHE A 53 1.89 -5.16 5.21
C PHE A 53 1.06 -6.22 4.51
N ASP A 54 -0.24 -6.15 4.71
CA ASP A 54 -1.24 -6.90 3.99
C ASP A 54 -1.98 -5.92 3.08
N TYR A 55 -1.85 -6.12 1.77
CA TYR A 55 -2.68 -5.41 0.80
C TYR A 55 -3.99 -6.17 0.60
N HIS A 56 -5.10 -5.47 0.76
CA HIS A 56 -6.45 -5.99 0.51
C HIS A 56 -6.92 -5.52 -0.86
N ASP A 57 -7.58 -6.38 -1.63
CA ASP A 57 -8.00 -6.09 -3.01
C ASP A 57 -9.02 -4.95 -3.12
N GLU A 58 -9.68 -4.55 -2.03
CA GLU A 58 -10.50 -3.34 -1.98
C GLU A 58 -9.68 -2.04 -1.89
N GLY A 59 -8.34 -2.11 -1.85
CA GLY A 59 -7.47 -0.94 -1.92
C GLY A 59 -7.08 -0.37 -0.57
N MET A 60 -6.87 -1.26 0.40
CA MET A 60 -6.45 -0.96 1.77
C MET A 60 -5.07 -1.59 2.03
N LEU A 61 -4.26 -0.92 2.86
CA LEU A 61 -2.99 -1.46 3.33
C LEU A 61 -3.02 -1.57 4.85
N GLN A 62 -2.93 -2.79 5.36
CA GLN A 62 -2.90 -3.09 6.78
C GLN A 62 -1.47 -3.37 7.24
N PHE A 63 -1.02 -2.74 8.31
CA PHE A 63 0.25 -3.00 8.95
C PHE A 63 0.13 -4.23 9.85
N CYS A 64 0.87 -5.30 9.52
CA CYS A 64 0.68 -6.60 10.17
C CYS A 64 0.99 -6.59 11.67
N ALA A 65 1.92 -5.73 12.12
CA ALA A 65 2.39 -5.78 13.51
C ALA A 65 1.31 -5.40 14.54
N ASN A 66 0.31 -4.60 14.15
CA ASN A 66 -0.76 -4.17 15.04
C ASN A 66 -2.16 -4.19 14.41
N GLY A 67 -2.29 -4.64 13.16
CA GLY A 67 -3.57 -4.73 12.45
C GLY A 67 -4.19 -3.40 12.05
N LYS A 68 -3.47 -2.28 12.23
CA LYS A 68 -3.93 -0.94 11.84
C LYS A 68 -3.66 -0.67 10.37
N TYR A 69 -4.24 0.39 9.82
CA TYR A 69 -4.18 0.68 8.40
C TYR A 69 -3.27 1.88 8.11
N LEU A 70 -2.64 1.86 6.93
CA LEU A 70 -2.03 3.04 6.35
C LEU A 70 -3.14 4.01 5.95
N GLY A 71 -3.03 5.27 6.38
CA GLY A 71 -3.88 6.37 5.95
C GLY A 71 -3.07 7.54 5.42
N VAL A 72 -3.77 8.46 4.76
CA VAL A 72 -3.23 9.74 4.28
C VAL A 72 -3.99 10.88 4.94
N ASP A 73 -3.30 11.72 5.70
CA ASP A 73 -3.95 12.81 6.42
C ASP A 73 -4.32 13.98 5.48
N ARG A 74 -4.94 15.02 6.04
CA ARG A 74 -5.36 16.20 5.26
C ARG A 74 -4.19 17.01 4.69
N THR A 75 -3.00 16.82 5.24
CA THR A 75 -1.76 17.44 4.76
C THR A 75 -1.07 16.57 3.72
N GLY A 76 -1.60 15.38 3.40
CA GLY A 76 -0.99 14.44 2.47
C GLY A 76 0.05 13.52 3.12
N LYS A 77 0.28 13.59 4.43
CA LYS A 77 1.27 12.74 5.11
C LYS A 77 0.71 11.36 5.43
N PHE A 78 1.57 10.35 5.35
CA PHE A 78 1.23 8.97 5.67
C PHE A 78 1.27 8.76 7.18
N PHE A 79 0.24 8.09 7.70
CA PHE A 79 0.13 7.78 9.13
C PHE A 79 -0.60 6.44 9.35
N ILE A 80 -0.53 5.91 10.57
CA ILE A 80 -1.24 4.70 10.97
C ILE A 80 -2.58 5.07 11.63
N THR A 81 -3.66 4.44 11.18
CA THR A 81 -5.03 4.69 11.64
C THR A 81 -5.76 3.37 11.98
N GLU A 82 -6.71 3.42 12.92
CA GLU A 82 -7.56 2.27 13.26
C GLU A 82 -8.56 1.93 12.16
N GLN A 83 -8.98 2.92 11.38
CA GLN A 83 -10.00 2.74 10.36
C GLN A 83 -9.36 2.46 9.00
N PRO A 84 -9.91 1.54 8.20
CA PRO A 84 -9.40 1.30 6.85
C PRO A 84 -9.46 2.57 6.00
N HIS A 85 -8.35 2.87 5.32
CA HIS A 85 -8.25 4.00 4.41
C HIS A 85 -8.13 3.48 2.99
N MET A 86 -9.07 3.89 2.14
CA MET A 86 -9.21 3.42 0.75
C MET A 86 -8.41 4.27 -0.24
N GLY A 87 -8.29 3.78 -1.47
CA GLY A 87 -7.69 4.54 -2.58
C GLY A 87 -6.26 4.13 -2.88
N PHE A 88 -5.71 3.16 -2.14
CA PHE A 88 -4.46 2.51 -2.51
C PHE A 88 -4.71 1.49 -3.61
N SER A 89 -3.75 1.34 -4.52
CA SER A 89 -3.76 0.26 -5.50
C SER A 89 -2.34 -0.18 -5.83
N LEU A 90 -2.18 -1.42 -6.29
CA LEU A 90 -0.89 -1.96 -6.69
C LEU A 90 -0.86 -2.19 -8.20
N VAL A 91 0.08 -1.53 -8.88
CA VAL A 91 0.29 -1.70 -10.33
C VAL A 91 1.51 -2.55 -10.59
N LYS A 92 1.38 -3.54 -11.48
CA LYS A 92 2.47 -4.46 -11.82
C LYS A 92 3.66 -3.68 -12.39
N LYS A 93 4.86 -3.96 -11.85
CA LYS A 93 6.11 -3.45 -12.41
C LYS A 93 6.51 -4.32 -13.62
N LEU A 94 6.89 -3.71 -14.74
CA LEU A 94 7.08 -4.45 -16.01
C LEU A 94 8.23 -5.47 -15.96
N ASP A 95 9.25 -5.20 -15.16
CA ASP A 95 10.47 -6.00 -15.00
C ASP A 95 10.41 -7.00 -13.84
N SER A 96 9.26 -7.13 -13.16
CA SER A 96 9.13 -8.00 -11.99
C SER A 96 7.73 -8.63 -11.85
N SER A 97 7.69 -9.90 -11.48
CA SER A 97 6.45 -10.61 -11.18
C SER A 97 5.97 -10.42 -9.74
N TYR A 98 6.82 -9.95 -8.84
CA TYR A 98 6.58 -9.87 -7.40
C TYR A 98 6.78 -8.44 -6.84
N GLU A 99 7.22 -7.50 -7.66
CA GLU A 99 7.23 -6.08 -7.31
C GLU A 99 6.06 -5.36 -7.99
N ARG A 100 5.37 -4.53 -7.23
CA ARG A 100 4.30 -3.65 -7.71
C ARG A 100 4.58 -2.23 -7.25
N ILE A 101 4.21 -1.26 -8.07
CA ILE A 101 4.26 0.15 -7.73
C ILE A 101 3.00 0.46 -6.94
N LEU A 102 3.15 1.00 -5.74
CA LEU A 102 2.03 1.51 -4.96
C LEU A 102 1.51 2.78 -5.64
N GLN A 103 0.19 2.90 -5.71
CA GLN A 103 -0.50 4.12 -6.10
C GLN A 103 -1.47 4.55 -5.01
N TYR A 104 -1.74 5.85 -4.95
CA TYR A 104 -2.80 6.42 -4.13
C TYR A 104 -3.64 7.38 -4.98
N ASN A 105 -4.94 7.09 -5.10
CA ASN A 105 -5.87 7.82 -5.97
C ASN A 105 -5.35 8.00 -7.41
N GLY A 106 -4.70 6.96 -7.95
CA GLY A 106 -4.12 6.93 -9.29
C GLY A 106 -2.75 7.62 -9.45
N GLY A 107 -2.26 8.32 -8.42
CA GLY A 107 -0.92 8.89 -8.41
C GLY A 107 0.14 7.92 -7.90
N GLN A 108 1.35 7.96 -8.47
CA GLN A 108 2.49 7.09 -8.12
C GLN A 108 3.73 7.83 -7.62
N ALA A 109 3.66 9.17 -7.61
CA ALA A 109 4.71 10.03 -7.10
C ALA A 109 4.41 10.37 -5.64
N PHE A 110 5.30 9.92 -4.77
CA PHE A 110 5.30 10.20 -3.34
C PHE A 110 6.46 11.14 -3.01
N GLU A 111 6.45 11.66 -1.80
CA GLU A 111 7.43 12.62 -1.32
C GLU A 111 8.11 12.05 -0.08
N LEU A 112 9.45 12.02 -0.08
CA LEU A 112 10.23 11.89 1.16
C LEU A 112 10.50 13.29 1.70
N CYS A 113 9.91 13.62 2.84
CA CYS A 113 10.06 14.91 3.50
C CYS A 113 11.41 15.04 4.20
N GLY A 114 11.82 16.27 4.51
CA GLY A 114 13.07 16.54 5.25
C GLY A 114 13.12 15.94 6.66
N ASP A 115 11.96 15.66 7.26
CA ASP A 115 11.82 14.97 8.54
C ASP A 115 11.83 13.43 8.41
N GLY A 116 12.01 12.89 7.21
CA GLY A 116 12.02 11.45 6.93
C GLY A 116 10.64 10.83 6.78
N SER A 117 9.56 11.58 7.00
CA SER A 117 8.20 11.12 6.76
C SER A 117 7.88 11.00 5.27
N ILE A 118 6.93 10.12 4.94
CA ILE A 118 6.42 9.96 3.57
C ILE A 118 5.09 10.67 3.40
N GLY A 119 4.92 11.31 2.24
CA GLY A 119 3.68 11.96 1.87
C GLY A 119 3.28 11.75 0.42
N PHE A 120 2.07 12.20 0.10
CA PHE A 120 1.49 12.26 -1.23
C PHE A 120 0.87 13.65 -1.42
N ASN A 121 1.40 14.43 -2.37
CA ASN A 121 1.05 15.85 -2.56
C ASN A 121 1.12 16.66 -1.25
N SER A 122 2.07 16.32 -0.37
CA SER A 122 2.17 16.86 0.98
C SER A 122 2.85 18.22 1.07
N LYS A 123 3.52 18.65 -0.03
CA LYS A 123 4.19 19.96 -0.13
C LYS A 123 5.15 20.24 1.03
N CYS A 124 5.72 19.19 1.62
CA CYS A 124 6.64 19.35 2.73
C CYS A 124 7.97 19.97 2.26
N GLU A 125 8.63 20.70 3.15
CA GLU A 125 9.91 21.32 2.86
C GLU A 125 10.99 20.26 2.58
N GLY A 126 11.78 20.48 1.53
CA GLY A 126 12.84 19.54 1.12
C GLY A 126 12.33 18.24 0.52
N ALA A 127 11.05 18.16 0.13
CA ALA A 127 10.46 16.97 -0.47
C ALA A 127 11.26 16.44 -1.66
N GLN A 128 11.61 15.16 -1.61
CA GLN A 128 12.21 14.43 -2.73
C GLN A 128 11.17 13.51 -3.37
N ALA A 129 11.03 13.57 -4.70
CA ALA A 129 10.09 12.72 -5.43
C ALA A 129 10.56 11.25 -5.43
N MET A 130 9.68 10.36 -5.01
CA MET A 130 9.95 8.95 -4.77
C MET A 130 8.82 8.09 -5.34
N SER A 131 9.14 6.82 -5.62
CA SER A 131 8.15 5.77 -5.85
C SER A 131 8.19 4.80 -4.67
N ILE A 132 7.02 4.36 -4.22
CA ILE A 132 6.89 3.29 -3.24
C ILE A 132 6.66 1.99 -3.99
N ILE A 133 7.49 1.00 -3.70
CA ILE A 133 7.42 -0.34 -4.28
C ILE A 133 6.96 -1.32 -3.20
N TYR A 134 5.91 -2.06 -3.52
CA TYR A 134 5.40 -3.19 -2.77
C TYR A 134 6.03 -4.47 -3.30
N LYS A 135 6.62 -5.28 -2.41
CA LYS A 135 7.26 -6.54 -2.74
C LYS A 135 6.56 -7.69 -2.05
N ASP A 136 6.04 -8.63 -2.82
CA ASP A 136 5.38 -9.82 -2.27
C ASP A 136 6.35 -10.68 -1.49
N ILE A 137 5.87 -11.18 -0.35
CA ILE A 137 6.58 -12.21 0.42
C ILE A 137 6.39 -13.58 -0.23
N ILE A 138 5.18 -13.86 -0.74
CA ILE A 138 4.87 -15.12 -1.43
C ILE A 138 5.19 -14.96 -2.91
N GLN A 139 6.32 -15.51 -3.35
CA GLN A 139 6.67 -15.56 -4.77
C GLN A 139 6.01 -16.79 -5.40
N PRO A 140 5.22 -16.64 -6.49
CA PRO A 140 4.78 -17.79 -7.25
C PRO A 140 6.02 -18.52 -7.79
N ARG A 141 6.09 -19.83 -7.48
CA ARG A 141 7.15 -20.71 -7.97
C ARG A 141 7.09 -20.90 -9.48
#